data_AF-A0A251YDV9-F1
#
_entry.id   AF-A0A251YDV9-F1
#
_cell.length_a   1.000
_cell.length_b   1.000
_cell.length_c   1.000
_cell.angle_alpha   90.00
_cell.angle_beta   90.00
_cell.angle_gamma   90.00
#
_symmetry.space_group_name_H-M   'P 1'
#
loop_
_entity.id
_entity.type
_entity.pdbx_description
1 polymer ?
#
loop_
_entity_poly.entity_id
_entity_poly.type
_entity_poly.pdbx_seq_one_letter_code
_entity_poly.pdbx_strand_id
1 'polypeptide(L)'
;MDGVAFDRTYDETGSLYGYPAVGRFDGETLQRCVGRVAFSQSTQFQLDCDMNGGVSGRPVFEGDGPDGGQFAVEDARPLTGSRVIGPMWQSRVPSAYSSAEVADPGTSG
;
A
#
# COMPACT_ATOMS: atom_id res chain seq x y z
N MET A 1 3.01 3.06 15.37
CA MET A 1 2.54 3.54 14.06
C MET A 1 3.29 4.82 13.71
N ASP A 2 4.33 4.66 12.92
CA ASP A 2 4.93 5.76 12.17
C ASP A 2 3.95 6.11 11.03
N GLY A 3 3.54 7.38 10.91
CA GLY A 3 2.40 7.77 10.05
C GLY A 3 2.62 7.51 8.55
N VAL A 4 3.03 8.55 7.81
CA VAL A 4 3.24 8.50 6.36
C VAL A 4 4.72 8.67 6.03
N ALA A 5 5.24 7.86 5.10
CA ALA A 5 6.60 7.91 4.61
C ALA A 5 6.64 8.35 3.13
N PHE A 6 7.43 9.38 2.82
CA PHE A 6 7.56 9.95 1.47
C PHE A 6 8.99 9.87 0.93
N ASP A 7 9.12 9.83 -0.40
CA ASP A 7 10.40 9.95 -1.13
C ASP A 7 11.46 8.90 -0.74
N ARG A 8 11.00 7.65 -0.58
CA ARG A 8 11.82 6.55 -0.09
C ARG A 8 12.32 5.68 -1.24
N THR A 9 13.58 5.25 -1.15
CA THR A 9 14.19 4.26 -2.03
C THR A 9 14.15 2.93 -1.31
N TYR A 10 13.39 1.93 -1.78
CA TYR A 10 13.36 0.65 -1.06
C TYR A 10 14.06 -0.50 -1.79
N ASP A 11 14.63 -1.34 -0.95
CA ASP A 11 15.04 -2.71 -1.21
C ASP A 11 14.79 -3.51 0.08
N GLU A 12 13.60 -3.32 0.66
CA GLU A 12 13.30 -3.74 2.04
C GLU A 12 11.96 -4.48 2.11
N THR A 13 11.69 -5.07 3.28
CA THR A 13 10.44 -5.74 3.57
C THR A 13 9.30 -4.72 3.65
N GLY A 14 8.18 -5.04 3.01
CA GLY A 14 6.94 -4.30 3.14
C GLY A 14 5.76 -5.24 3.39
N SER A 15 4.68 -4.66 3.90
CA SER A 15 3.45 -5.38 4.19
C SER A 15 2.24 -4.69 3.57
N LEU A 16 1.31 -5.49 3.05
CA LEU A 16 0.04 -5.02 2.47
C LEU A 16 -1.11 -5.71 3.19
N TYR A 17 -2.13 -4.93 3.54
CA TYR A 17 -3.32 -5.40 4.24
C TYR A 17 -4.57 -5.05 3.45
N GLY A 18 -5.46 -6.03 3.20
CA GLY A 18 -6.64 -5.78 2.39
C GLY A 18 -7.76 -6.80 2.56
N TYR A 19 -8.90 -6.51 1.95
CA TYR A 19 -10.08 -7.38 1.91
C TYR A 19 -10.33 -7.83 0.47
N PRO A 20 -9.51 -8.74 -0.09
CA PRO A 20 -9.76 -9.30 -1.41
C PRO A 20 -11.09 -10.06 -1.42
N ALA A 21 -11.83 -9.98 -2.53
CA ALA A 21 -13.20 -10.46 -2.65
C ALA A 21 -13.42 -11.30 -3.93
N VAL A 22 -12.35 -11.78 -4.57
CA VAL A 22 -12.44 -12.56 -5.82
C VAL A 22 -11.75 -13.92 -5.67
N GLY A 23 -12.34 -14.96 -6.26
CA GLY A 23 -11.75 -16.30 -6.30
C GLY A 23 -11.83 -17.00 -4.96
N ARG A 24 -10.68 -17.28 -4.34
CA ARG A 24 -10.62 -17.97 -3.03
C ARG A 24 -10.88 -17.05 -1.83
N PHE A 25 -11.11 -15.77 -2.07
CA PHE A 25 -11.37 -14.77 -1.04
C PHE A 25 -12.82 -14.28 -1.11
N ASP A 26 -13.38 -13.93 0.05
CA ASP A 26 -14.79 -13.56 0.24
C ASP A 26 -15.01 -12.07 0.54
N GLY A 27 -13.94 -11.31 0.80
CA GLY A 27 -14.00 -9.90 1.18
C GLY A 27 -14.37 -9.66 2.65
N GLU A 28 -14.56 -10.71 3.44
CA GLU A 28 -15.03 -10.60 4.84
C GLU A 28 -13.87 -10.62 5.84
N THR A 29 -12.71 -11.12 5.42
CA THR A 29 -11.55 -11.28 6.29
C THR A 29 -10.37 -10.42 5.84
N LEU A 30 -9.69 -9.81 6.82
CA LEU A 30 -8.46 -9.06 6.57
C LEU A 30 -7.35 -10.03 6.18
N GLN A 31 -6.78 -9.83 5.00
CA GLN A 31 -5.66 -10.59 4.47
C GLN A 31 -4.38 -9.75 4.54
N ARG A 32 -3.24 -10.41 4.65
CA ARG A 32 -1.92 -9.79 4.76
C ARG A 32 -0.93 -10.46 3.80
N CYS A 33 -0.19 -9.66 3.06
CA CYS A 33 1.01 -10.08 2.32
C CYS A 33 2.22 -9.39 2.94
N VAL A 34 3.33 -10.12 3.05
CA VAL A 34 4.63 -9.57 3.49
C VAL A 34 5.69 -10.11 2.55
N GLY A 35 6.59 -9.24 2.13
CA GLY A 35 7.66 -9.63 1.24
C GLY A 35 8.61 -8.50 0.92
N ARG A 36 9.60 -8.81 0.11
CA ARG A 36 10.53 -7.81 -0.41
C ARG A 36 9.80 -6.95 -1.44
N VAL A 37 9.88 -5.65 -1.27
CA VAL A 37 9.31 -4.69 -2.21
C VAL A 37 10.33 -4.46 -3.33
N ALA A 38 9.91 -4.65 -4.58
CA ALA A 38 10.70 -4.39 -5.77
C ALA A 38 10.28 -3.07 -6.43
N PHE A 39 11.20 -2.47 -7.18
CA PHE A 39 11.07 -1.12 -7.72
C PHE A 39 11.13 -1.16 -9.23
N SER A 40 10.11 -0.59 -9.87
CA SER A 40 10.14 -0.35 -11.32
C SER A 40 9.99 1.13 -11.61
N GLN A 41 10.86 1.64 -12.49
CA GLN A 41 10.80 3.01 -13.04
C GLN A 41 10.73 4.11 -11.97
N SER A 42 11.29 3.82 -10.78
CA SER A 42 11.41 4.73 -9.64
C SER A 42 10.10 5.27 -9.06
N THR A 43 8.90 4.90 -9.53
CA THR A 43 7.63 5.47 -9.03
C THR A 43 6.59 4.41 -8.66
N GLN A 44 6.87 3.14 -8.94
CA GLN A 44 5.95 2.03 -8.71
C GLN A 44 6.61 0.96 -7.85
N PHE A 45 5.91 0.56 -6.79
CA PHE A 45 6.27 -0.60 -6.00
C PHE A 45 5.70 -1.87 -6.66
N GLN A 46 6.36 -3.00 -6.40
CA GLN A 46 5.84 -4.33 -6.68
C GLN A 46 6.04 -5.21 -5.46
N LEU A 47 5.02 -5.97 -5.09
CA LEU A 47 5.07 -6.93 -3.99
C LEU A 47 4.48 -8.26 -4.44
N ASP A 48 5.18 -9.36 -4.16
CA ASP A 48 4.63 -10.70 -4.33
C ASP A 48 3.47 -10.90 -3.36
N CYS A 49 2.26 -10.98 -3.93
CA CYS A 49 1.01 -11.05 -3.20
C CYS A 49 -0.05 -11.54 -4.17
N ASP A 50 -0.99 -12.37 -3.72
CA ASP A 50 -2.05 -12.94 -4.55
C ASP A 50 -3.46 -12.41 -4.21
N MET A 51 -3.56 -11.45 -3.29
CA MET A 51 -4.78 -10.69 -3.01
C MET A 51 -5.25 -9.90 -4.25
N ASN A 52 -6.49 -10.10 -4.67
CA ASN A 52 -7.03 -9.61 -5.95
C ASN A 52 -8.14 -8.55 -5.76
N GLY A 53 -9.18 -8.53 -6.60
CA GLY A 53 -10.21 -7.48 -6.57
C GLY A 53 -10.73 -7.21 -5.15
N GLY A 54 -10.92 -5.94 -4.81
CA GLY A 54 -11.24 -5.49 -3.43
C GLY A 54 -10.04 -4.91 -2.65
N VAL A 55 -8.83 -4.98 -3.20
CA VAL A 55 -7.59 -4.51 -2.54
C VAL A 55 -7.15 -3.13 -3.03
N SER A 56 -7.82 -2.54 -4.03
CA SER A 56 -7.48 -1.21 -4.53
C SER A 56 -7.58 -0.14 -3.43
N GLY A 57 -6.57 0.73 -3.37
CA GLY A 57 -6.40 1.78 -2.37
C GLY A 57 -5.94 1.26 -1.00
N ARG A 58 -5.66 -0.04 -0.84
CA ARG A 58 -5.24 -0.59 0.45
C ARG A 58 -3.79 -0.20 0.80
N PRO A 59 -3.50 0.01 2.09
CA PRO A 59 -2.23 0.56 2.53
C PRO A 59 -1.09 -0.45 2.41
N VAL A 60 0.07 0.06 1.98
CA VAL A 60 1.34 -0.65 2.03
C VAL A 60 2.24 0.03 3.06
N PHE A 61 2.73 -0.75 4.03
CA PHE A 61 3.55 -0.28 5.15
C PHE A 61 4.98 -0.79 5.05
N GLU A 62 5.91 0.00 5.58
CA GLU A 62 7.29 -0.40 5.83
C GLU A 62 7.36 -1.55 6.85
N GLY A 63 8.26 -2.50 6.61
CA GLY A 63 8.45 -3.65 7.51
C GLY A 63 7.41 -4.75 7.32
N ASP A 64 7.38 -5.69 8.26
CA ASP A 64 6.47 -6.82 8.22
C ASP A 64 5.09 -6.49 8.80
N GLY A 65 4.96 -5.45 9.63
CA GLY A 65 3.74 -5.07 10.32
C GLY A 65 3.14 -3.73 9.89
N PRO A 66 1.99 -3.36 10.48
CA PRO A 66 1.34 -2.07 10.24
C PRO A 66 1.96 -0.92 11.06
N ASP A 67 3.02 -1.19 11.82
CA ASP A 67 3.65 -0.20 12.69
C ASP A 67 4.58 0.76 11.94
N GLY A 68 5.10 0.34 10.77
CA GLY A 68 5.93 1.18 9.92
C GLY A 68 5.13 2.19 9.10
N GLY A 69 5.84 3.15 8.52
CA GLY A 69 5.22 4.22 7.71
C GLY A 69 4.45 3.67 6.52
N GLN A 70 3.24 4.19 6.29
CA GLN A 70 2.56 3.95 5.02
C GLN A 70 3.28 4.70 3.90
N PHE A 71 3.66 4.01 2.83
CA PHE A 71 4.45 4.60 1.74
C PHE A 71 3.84 4.42 0.34
N ALA A 72 2.79 3.61 0.23
CA ALA A 72 2.07 3.40 -1.01
C ALA A 72 0.64 2.93 -0.75
N VAL A 73 -0.13 2.86 -1.84
CA VAL A 73 -1.41 2.17 -1.89
C VAL A 73 -1.40 1.17 -3.04
N GLU A 74 -2.01 0.01 -2.85
CA GLU A 74 -2.26 -0.93 -3.94
C GLU A 74 -3.19 -0.28 -4.98
N ASP A 75 -2.85 -0.42 -6.26
CA ASP A 75 -3.60 0.15 -7.37
C ASP A 75 -4.10 -0.95 -8.32
N ALA A 76 -3.20 -1.86 -8.68
CA ALA A 76 -3.48 -2.86 -9.70
C ALA A 76 -2.63 -4.13 -9.54
N ARG A 77 -2.98 -5.11 -10.38
CA ARG A 77 -2.20 -6.32 -10.61
C ARG A 77 -1.67 -6.37 -12.04
N PRO A 78 -0.41 -6.76 -12.25
CA PRO A 78 0.06 -7.11 -13.59
C PRO A 78 -0.73 -8.29 -14.16
N LEU A 79 -0.87 -8.33 -15.49
CA LEU A 79 -1.57 -9.43 -16.19
C LEU A 79 -0.88 -10.79 -16.04
N THR A 80 0.38 -10.82 -15.58
CA THR A 80 1.17 -12.04 -15.41
C THR A 80 1.79 -12.08 -14.01
N GLY A 81 1.76 -13.25 -13.38
CA GLY A 81 2.31 -13.48 -12.04
C GLY A 81 1.35 -13.13 -10.90
N SER A 82 1.80 -13.42 -9.67
CA SER A 82 1.07 -13.13 -8.43
C SER A 82 1.72 -11.95 -7.71
N ARG A 83 1.52 -10.76 -8.28
CA ARG A 83 2.03 -9.49 -7.73
C ARG A 83 0.94 -8.45 -7.68
N VAL A 84 1.12 -7.52 -6.77
CA VAL A 84 0.38 -6.26 -6.68
C VAL A 84 1.34 -5.11 -6.91
N ILE A 85 0.83 -4.04 -7.51
CA ILE A 85 1.58 -2.84 -7.88
C ILE A 85 0.80 -1.60 -7.49
N GLY A 86 1.51 -0.48 -7.34
CA GLY A 86 0.85 0.81 -7.14
C GLY A 86 1.83 1.97 -7.05
N PRO A 87 1.29 3.19 -7.04
CA PRO A 87 2.11 4.39 -6.97
C PRO A 87 2.71 4.52 -5.58
N MET A 88 4.01 4.80 -5.56
CA MET A 88 4.65 5.20 -4.33
C MET A 88 4.36 6.66 -4.02
N TRP A 89 4.33 6.97 -2.74
CA TRP A 89 4.11 8.33 -2.28
C TRP A 89 5.39 9.14 -2.38
N GLN A 90 5.56 9.74 -3.55
CA GLN A 90 6.67 10.64 -3.88
C GLN A 90 6.21 12.08 -3.96
N SER A 91 7.08 12.96 -4.44
CA SER A 91 7.05 14.43 -4.46
C SER A 91 5.82 15.17 -5.05
N ARG A 92 4.62 14.60 -5.01
CA ARG A 92 3.30 15.28 -5.15
C ARG A 92 2.25 14.81 -4.14
N VAL A 93 2.44 13.64 -3.52
CA VAL A 93 1.54 13.12 -2.49
C VAL A 93 1.59 13.95 -1.19
N PRO A 94 2.74 14.49 -0.73
CA PRO A 94 2.78 15.31 0.48
C PRO A 94 1.80 16.50 0.44
N SER A 95 1.73 17.21 -0.69
CA SER A 95 0.80 18.35 -0.83
C SER A 95 -0.66 17.92 -0.80
N ALA A 96 -0.99 16.79 -1.45
CA ALA A 96 -2.36 16.27 -1.44
C ALA A 96 -2.76 15.76 -0.04
N TYR A 97 -1.85 15.03 0.63
CA TYR A 97 -2.01 14.58 2.00
C TYR A 97 -2.24 15.77 2.94
N SER A 98 -1.42 16.83 2.82
CA SER A 98 -1.56 18.01 3.67
C SER A 98 -2.85 18.80 3.45
N SER A 99 -3.39 18.78 2.23
CA SER A 99 -4.68 19.41 1.95
C SER A 99 -5.83 18.58 2.52
N ALA A 100 -5.71 17.25 2.51
CA ALA A 100 -6.69 16.33 3.07
C ALA A 100 -6.69 16.34 4.60
N GLU A 101 -5.52 16.33 5.25
CA GLU A 101 -5.41 16.37 6.72
C GLU A 101 -5.98 17.67 7.30
N VAL A 102 -5.82 18.80 6.59
CA VAL A 102 -6.40 20.09 6.99
C VAL A 102 -7.91 20.13 6.75
N ALA A 103 -8.40 19.43 5.72
CA ALA A 103 -9.83 19.32 5.43
C ALA A 103 -10.57 18.38 6.40
N ASP A 104 -9.88 17.42 7.01
CA ASP A 104 -10.40 16.51 8.03
C ASP A 104 -9.41 16.40 9.20
N PRO A 105 -9.35 17.41 10.10
CA PRO A 105 -8.39 17.44 11.20
C PRO A 105 -8.69 16.44 12.32
N GLY A 106 -9.56 15.45 12.07
CA GLY A 106 -10.08 14.54 13.06
C GLY A 106 -11.33 15.12 13.71
N THR A 107 -12.46 14.46 13.50
CA THR A 107 -13.56 14.50 14.47
C THR A 107 -13.04 13.87 15.77
N SER A 108 -12.50 14.70 16.66
CA SER A 108 -12.32 14.37 18.07
C SER A 108 -13.70 14.31 18.72
N GLY A 109 -14.23 13.10 18.83
CA GLY A 109 -15.36 12.74 19.69
C GLY A 109 -14.89 11.85 20.83
#